data_AF-U4R002-F1
#
_entry.id   AF-U4R002-F1
#
_cell.length_a   1.000
_cell.length_b   1.000
_cell.length_c   1.000
_cell.angle_alpha   90.00
_cell.angle_beta   90.00
_cell.angle_gamma   90.00
#
_symmetry.space_group_name_H-M   'P 1'
#
loop_
_entity.id
_entity.type
_entity.pdbx_description
1 polymer ?
#
loop_
_entity_poly.entity_id
_entity_poly.type
_entity_poly.pdbx_seq_one_letter_code
_entity_poly.pdbx_strand_id
1 'polypeptide(L)'
;MESFLANVGLISIVIVIIFGYKKIRDYYYFNHSGFYENEKVYKAAEEFVYGASSSDVKAILKGCFDLSEEDAEEILSRSASHKNDKDRGYSAFIKSVNKLLGEEVYSEKCRC
;
A
#
# COMPACT_ATOMS: atom_id res chain seq x y z
N MET A 1 0.69 -43.44 -28.60
CA MET A 1 1.06 -42.12 -29.18
C MET A 1 -0.02 -41.09 -28.85
N GLU A 2 -1.30 -41.40 -29.10
CA GLU A 2 -2.48 -40.60 -28.72
C GLU A 2 -2.49 -40.13 -27.25
N SER A 3 -2.31 -41.06 -26.29
CA SER A 3 -2.30 -40.71 -24.86
C SER A 3 -1.14 -39.78 -24.45
N PHE A 4 -0.01 -39.86 -25.16
CA PHE A 4 1.14 -38.98 -24.91
C PHE A 4 0.87 -37.57 -25.42
N LEU A 5 0.31 -37.44 -26.63
CA LEU A 5 -0.14 -36.17 -27.21
C LEU A 5 -1.23 -35.50 -26.36
N ALA A 6 -2.19 -36.27 -25.86
CA ALA A 6 -3.24 -35.77 -24.98
C ALA A 6 -2.68 -35.21 -23.66
N ASN A 7 -1.74 -35.92 -23.02
CA ASN A 7 -1.10 -35.46 -21.79
C ASN A 7 -0.24 -34.20 -22.01
N VAL A 8 0.50 -34.12 -23.11
CA VAL A 8 1.30 -32.95 -23.47
C VAL A 8 0.39 -31.72 -23.73
N GLY A 9 -0.74 -31.91 -24.41
CA GLY A 9 -1.72 -30.85 -24.63
C GLY A 9 -2.30 -30.32 -23.31
N LEU A 10 -2.62 -31.21 -22.37
CA LEU A 10 -3.17 -30.83 -21.07
C LEU A 10 -2.15 -30.03 -20.23
N ILE A 11 -0.89 -30.46 -20.22
CA ILE A 11 0.20 -29.74 -19.54
C ILE A 11 0.40 -28.35 -20.17
N SER A 12 0.36 -28.26 -21.50
CA SER A 12 0.47 -26.98 -22.22
C SER A 12 -0.63 -25.99 -21.82
N ILE A 13 -1.88 -26.44 -21.77
CA ILE A 13 -3.02 -25.61 -21.37
C ILE A 13 -2.86 -25.11 -19.94
N VAL A 14 -2.45 -25.97 -19.00
CA VAL A 14 -2.21 -25.60 -17.61
C VAL A 14 -1.12 -24.53 -17.50
N ILE A 15 -0.02 -24.66 -18.25
CA ILE A 15 1.05 -23.67 -18.27
C ILE A 15 0.53 -22.32 -18.78
N VAL A 16 -0.24 -22.30 -19.87
CA VAL A 16 -0.81 -21.06 -20.43
C VAL A 16 -1.76 -20.40 -19.42
N ILE A 17 -2.59 -21.16 -18.71
CA ILE A 17 -3.49 -20.63 -17.68
C ILE A 17 -2.68 -20.02 -16.53
N ILE A 18 -1.66 -20.71 -16.02
CA ILE A 18 -0.80 -20.20 -14.94
C ILE A 18 -0.07 -18.93 -15.39
N PHE A 19 0.48 -18.94 -16.60
CA PHE A 19 1.21 -17.79 -17.14
C PHE A 19 0.29 -16.61 -17.41
N GLY A 20 -0.92 -16.86 -17.92
CA GLY A 20 -1.97 -15.87 -18.13
C GLY A 20 -2.43 -15.25 -16.81
N TYR A 21 -2.74 -16.08 -15.81
CA TYR A 21 -3.10 -15.62 -14.47
C TYR A 21 -1.97 -14.78 -13.85
N LYS A 22 -0.73 -15.26 -13.91
CA LYS A 22 0.44 -14.52 -13.42
C LYS A 22 0.59 -13.20 -14.17
N LYS A 23 0.48 -13.19 -15.50
CA LYS A 23 0.61 -11.97 -16.31
C LYS A 23 -0.51 -10.97 -16.06
N ILE A 24 -1.74 -11.42 -15.82
CA ILE A 24 -2.87 -10.56 -15.44
C ILE A 24 -2.62 -9.99 -14.04
N ARG A 25 -2.25 -10.83 -13.07
CA ARG A 25 -1.94 -10.38 -11.71
C ARG A 25 -0.76 -9.41 -11.71
N ASP A 26 0.29 -9.71 -12.44
CA ASP A 26 1.45 -8.84 -12.58
C ASP A 26 1.08 -7.56 -13.34
N TYR A 27 0.18 -7.61 -14.33
CA TYR A 27 -0.36 -6.41 -14.98
C TYR A 27 -1.21 -5.57 -14.02
N TYR A 28 -2.08 -6.18 -13.23
CA TYR A 28 -2.83 -5.47 -12.19
C TYR A 28 -1.89 -4.91 -11.15
N TYR A 29 -0.92 -5.71 -10.67
CA TYR A 29 0.09 -5.30 -9.73
C TYR A 29 0.90 -4.14 -10.31
N PHE A 30 1.50 -4.23 -11.50
CA PHE A 30 2.22 -3.13 -12.17
C PHE A 30 1.35 -1.90 -12.47
N ASN A 31 0.09 -2.09 -12.83
CA ASN A 31 -0.84 -0.98 -13.08
C ASN A 31 -1.35 -0.35 -11.77
N HIS A 32 -1.23 -1.03 -10.63
CA HIS A 32 -1.50 -0.51 -9.28
C HIS A 32 -0.23 -0.01 -8.56
N SER A 33 0.92 -0.64 -8.79
CA SER A 33 2.22 -0.38 -8.16
C SER A 33 3.07 0.62 -8.93
N GLY A 34 2.63 1.00 -10.13
CA GLY A 34 3.39 1.89 -10.99
C GLY A 34 3.52 3.31 -10.48
N PHE A 35 2.52 3.92 -9.80
CA PHE A 35 2.52 5.38 -9.68
C PHE A 35 1.66 6.11 -8.64
N TYR A 36 1.17 5.49 -7.56
CA TYR A 36 0.43 6.29 -6.57
C TYR A 36 0.94 6.08 -5.15
N GLU A 37 1.98 6.84 -4.81
CA GLU A 37 1.92 7.58 -3.55
C GLU A 37 0.50 8.19 -3.48
N ASN A 38 -0.38 7.59 -2.68
CA ASN A 38 -1.70 8.14 -2.52
C ASN A 38 -1.54 9.49 -1.82
N GLU A 39 -1.82 10.59 -2.53
CA GLU A 39 -1.69 11.95 -1.99
C GLU A 39 -2.50 12.13 -0.69
N LYS A 40 -3.55 11.32 -0.48
CA LYS A 40 -4.30 11.29 0.78
C LYS A 40 -3.44 10.83 1.96
N VAL A 41 -2.45 9.97 1.78
CA VAL A 41 -1.51 9.55 2.84
C VAL A 41 -0.64 10.73 3.26
N TYR A 42 -0.15 11.53 2.30
CA TYR A 42 0.58 12.76 2.62
C TYR A 42 -0.31 13.79 3.29
N LYS A 43 -1.52 13.98 2.78
CA LYS A 43 -2.52 14.84 3.43
C LYS A 43 -2.85 14.37 4.85
N ALA A 44 -2.98 13.06 5.07
CA ALA A 44 -3.19 12.49 6.40
C ALA A 44 -2.00 12.77 7.33
N ALA A 45 -0.77 12.66 6.83
CA ALA A 45 0.45 12.97 7.57
C ALA A 45 0.54 14.47 7.91
N GLU A 46 0.17 15.36 6.99
CA GLU A 46 0.06 16.80 7.23
C GLU A 46 -0.99 17.12 8.30
N GLU A 47 -2.22 16.67 8.13
CA GLU A 47 -3.31 16.87 9.09
C GLU A 47 -2.93 16.33 10.48
N PHE A 48 -2.24 15.20 10.52
CA PHE A 48 -1.70 14.62 11.75
C PHE A 48 -0.76 15.58 12.50
N VAL A 49 0.19 16.21 11.81
CA VAL A 49 1.13 17.17 12.42
C VAL A 49 0.57 18.57 12.62
N TYR A 50 -0.49 18.94 11.89
CA TYR A 50 -1.27 20.16 12.11
C TYR A 50 -2.26 20.02 13.27
N GLY A 51 -2.34 18.85 13.91
CA GLY A 51 -3.10 18.65 15.14
C GLY A 51 -4.54 18.20 14.91
N ALA A 52 -4.89 17.73 13.70
CA ALA A 52 -6.19 17.13 13.44
C ALA A 52 -6.52 16.00 14.42
N SER A 53 -7.81 15.75 14.59
CA SER A 53 -8.28 14.67 15.45
C SER A 53 -7.90 13.32 14.84
N SER A 54 -7.66 12.32 15.70
CA SER A 54 -7.36 10.95 15.23
C SER A 54 -8.48 10.40 14.35
N SER A 55 -9.73 10.78 14.58
CA SER A 55 -10.88 10.41 13.75
C SER A 55 -10.79 10.98 12.34
N ASP A 56 -10.38 12.25 12.19
CA ASP A 56 -10.28 12.89 10.87
C ASP A 56 -9.14 12.28 10.05
N VAL A 57 -8.00 12.04 10.69
CA VAL A 57 -6.85 11.38 10.04
C VAL A 57 -7.21 9.95 9.63
N LYS A 58 -7.90 9.18 10.48
CA LYS A 58 -8.40 7.84 10.13
C LYS A 58 -9.37 7.87 8.95
N ALA A 59 -10.26 8.84 8.89
CA ALA A 59 -11.21 8.96 7.78
C ALA A 59 -10.50 9.19 6.43
N ILE A 60 -9.42 9.97 6.43
CA ILE A 60 -8.57 10.18 5.24
C ILE A 60 -7.85 8.88 4.86
N LEU A 61 -7.26 8.17 5.83
CA LEU A 61 -6.56 6.90 5.60
C LEU A 61 -7.50 5.78 5.12
N LYS A 62 -8.72 5.68 5.65
CA LYS A 62 -9.74 4.72 5.23
C LYS A 62 -10.18 4.91 3.77
N GLY A 63 -9.98 6.11 3.22
CA GLY A 63 -10.16 6.42 1.81
C GLY A 63 -9.00 5.97 0.91
N CYS A 64 -7.98 5.30 1.47
CA CYS A 64 -6.84 4.71 0.77
C CYS A 64 -7.08 3.20 0.61
N PHE A 65 -6.88 2.69 -0.60
CA PHE A 65 -7.27 1.33 -0.98
C PHE A 65 -6.56 0.23 -0.16
N ASP A 66 -5.32 0.48 0.27
CA ASP A 66 -4.48 -0.50 0.96
C ASP A 66 -4.46 -0.35 2.49
N LEU A 67 -5.32 0.50 3.07
CA LEU A 67 -5.35 0.74 4.53
C LEU A 67 -6.71 0.41 5.13
N SER A 68 -6.72 -0.59 6.00
CA SER A 68 -7.87 -0.89 6.84
C SER A 68 -7.99 0.09 8.01
N GLU A 69 -9.10 0.00 8.75
CA GLU A 69 -9.31 0.81 9.96
C GLU A 69 -8.31 0.44 11.07
N GLU A 70 -7.95 -0.84 11.15
CA GLU A 70 -6.94 -1.37 12.07
C GLU A 70 -5.55 -0.84 11.71
N ASP A 71 -5.21 -0.79 10.41
CA ASP A 71 -3.95 -0.22 9.94
C ASP A 71 -3.86 1.28 10.28
N ALA A 72 -4.95 2.03 10.09
CA ALA A 72 -5.01 3.44 10.43
C ALA A 72 -4.81 3.70 11.94
N GLU A 73 -5.32 2.81 12.80
CA GLU A 73 -5.07 2.84 14.24
C GLU A 73 -3.61 2.58 14.58
N GLU A 74 -3.02 1.59 13.95
CA GLU A 74 -1.62 1.22 14.16
C GLU A 74 -0.66 2.33 13.72
N ILE A 75 -0.93 2.97 12.56
CA ILE A 75 -0.18 4.14 12.07
C ILE A 75 -0.20 5.24 13.13
N LEU A 76 -1.38 5.61 13.61
CA LEU A 76 -1.53 6.69 14.58
C LEU A 76 -0.86 6.37 15.93
N SER A 77 -1.00 5.14 16.41
CA SER A 77 -0.37 4.69 17.66
C SER A 77 1.15 4.78 17.60
N ARG A 78 1.76 4.33 16.48
CA ARG A 78 3.21 4.38 16.27
C ARG A 78 3.76 5.79 16.08
N SER A 79 2.92 6.70 15.58
CA SER A 79 3.31 8.07 15.27
C SER A 79 3.04 9.05 16.41
N ALA A 80 2.20 8.66 17.38
CA ALA A 80 1.69 9.54 18.44
C ALA A 80 2.79 10.26 19.24
N SER A 81 3.92 9.59 19.50
CA SER A 81 5.05 10.16 20.25
C SER A 81 5.72 11.34 19.55
N HIS A 82 5.50 11.51 18.24
CA HIS A 82 6.12 12.55 17.41
C HIS A 82 5.12 13.60 16.92
N LYS A 83 3.84 13.55 17.35
CA LYS A 83 2.78 14.44 16.85
C LYS A 83 3.10 15.94 16.98
N ASN A 84 3.81 16.35 18.02
CA ASN A 84 4.12 17.75 18.30
C ASN A 84 5.35 18.30 17.55
N ASP A 85 6.08 17.45 16.84
CA ASP A 85 7.21 17.83 16.01
C ASP A 85 6.79 17.67 14.55
N LYS A 86 6.72 18.77 13.79
CA LYS A 86 6.17 18.72 12.43
C LYS A 86 6.98 17.83 11.49
N ASP A 87 8.30 17.97 11.52
CA ASP A 87 9.16 17.23 10.59
C ASP A 87 9.32 15.77 11.04
N ARG A 88 9.49 15.54 12.35
CA ARG A 88 9.62 14.18 12.89
C ARG A 88 8.30 13.43 12.95
N GLY A 89 7.19 14.13 13.18
CA GLY A 89 5.84 13.58 13.20
C GLY A 89 5.42 13.14 11.81
N TYR A 90 5.67 13.96 10.79
CA TYR A 90 5.38 13.61 9.40
C TYR A 90 6.20 12.40 8.95
N SER A 91 7.52 12.43 9.17
CA SER A 91 8.39 11.31 8.79
C SER A 91 8.07 10.03 9.56
N ALA A 92 7.79 10.11 10.87
CA ALA A 92 7.36 8.95 11.67
C ALA A 92 6.03 8.37 11.18
N PHE A 93 5.11 9.22 10.75
CA PHE A 93 3.83 8.81 10.17
C PHE A 93 4.03 8.05 8.86
N ILE A 94 4.77 8.64 7.92
CA ILE A 94 5.07 8.01 6.63
C ILE A 94 5.85 6.70 6.80
N LYS A 95 6.81 6.68 7.72
CA LYS A 95 7.57 5.47 8.06
C LYS A 95 6.67 4.36 8.62
N SER A 96 5.67 4.72 9.42
CA SER A 96 4.69 3.78 9.96
C SER A 96 3.82 3.18 8.85
N VAL A 97 3.42 4.00 7.87
CA VAL A 97 2.69 3.55 6.68
C VAL A 97 3.52 2.57 5.85
N ASN A 98 4.76 2.92 5.50
CA ASN A 98 5.66 2.04 4.74
C ASN A 98 5.90 0.71 5.46
N LYS A 99 6.08 0.76 6.78
CA LYS A 99 6.29 -0.45 7.58
C LYS A 99 5.08 -1.38 7.59
N LEU A 100 3.86 -0.84 7.55
CA LEU A 100 2.63 -1.63 7.48
C LEU A 100 2.40 -2.25 6.10
N LEU A 101 2.70 -1.50 5.04
CA LEU A 101 2.63 -2.00 3.66
C LEU A 101 3.74 -3.01 3.35
N GLY A 102 4.79 -3.07 4.18
CA GLY A 102 5.94 -3.97 4.01
C GLY A 102 6.90 -3.53 2.90
N GLU A 103 6.69 -2.35 2.32
CA GLU A 103 7.45 -1.78 1.21
C GLU A 103 7.68 -0.27 1.44
N GLU A 104 8.84 0.27 1.03
CA GLU A 104 9.14 1.70 1.09
C GLU A 104 8.48 2.44 -0.10
N VAL A 105 7.15 2.59 -0.04
CA VAL A 105 6.34 3.20 -1.10
C VAL A 105 6.36 4.74 -1.04
N TYR A 106 6.35 5.31 0.17
CA TYR A 106 6.18 6.75 0.40
C TYR A 106 7.49 7.42 0.85
N SER A 107 7.81 8.56 0.26
CA SER A 107 8.94 9.39 0.71
C SER A 107 8.69 10.03 2.08
N GLU A 108 9.62 9.86 3.02
CA GLU A 108 9.60 10.51 4.35
C GLU A 108 9.85 12.04 4.28
N LYS A 109 10.20 12.59 3.11
CA LYS A 109 10.41 14.03 2.96
C LYS A 109 9.06 14.75 3.01
N CYS A 110 8.94 15.68 3.96
CA CYS A 110 7.79 16.58 4.03
C CYS A 110 7.73 17.42 2.75
N ARG A 111 6.59 17.39 2.05
CA ARG A 111 6.32 18.21 0.86
C ARG A 111 5.67 19.53 1.31
N CYS A 112 6.39 20.31 2.10
CA CYS A 112 5.95 21.65 2.53
C CYS A 112 5.80 22.60 1.33
#